data_AF-A0A3S4IX38-F1
#
_entry.id   AF-A0A3S4IX38-F1
#
_cell.length_a   1.000
_cell.length_b   1.000
_cell.length_c   1.000
_cell.angle_alpha   90.00
_cell.angle_beta   90.00
_cell.angle_gamma   90.00
#
_symmetry.space_group_name_H-M   'P 1'
#
loop_
_entity.id
_entity.type
_entity.pdbx_description
1 polymer ?
#
loop_
_entity_poly.entity_id
_entity_poly.type
_entity_poly.pdbx_seq_one_letter_code
_entity_poly.pdbx_strand_id
1 'polypeptide(L)' 'MFYANGNKASTPLVSETIRNNPAIYPPADVFAKLFTLKVQDPKIDRVRTRAWTKVKSGK' A
#
# COMPACT_ATOMS: atom_id res chain seq x y z
N MET A 1 7.08 -14.00 -2.29
CA MET A 1 6.27 -12.82 -1.91
C MET A 1 5.17 -12.67 -2.96
N PHE A 2 3.90 -12.56 -2.57
CA PHE A 2 2.74 -12.51 -3.48
C PHE A 2 1.96 -11.19 -3.30
N TYR A 3 1.26 -10.73 -4.34
CA TYR A 3 0.44 -9.51 -4.34
C TYR A 3 -0.95 -9.80 -4.90
N ALA A 4 -1.97 -9.09 -4.41
CA ALA A 4 -3.27 -9.03 -5.09
C ALA A 4 -3.13 -8.20 -6.37
N ASN A 5 -3.73 -8.68 -7.45
CA ASN A 5 -3.76 -7.96 -8.72
C ASN A 5 -5.08 -7.19 -8.87
N GLY A 6 -5.12 -6.21 -9.77
CA GLY A 6 -6.31 -5.38 -10.02
C GLY A 6 -7.34 -5.97 -10.99
N ASN A 7 -7.16 -7.20 -11.47
CA ASN A 7 -8.06 -7.85 -12.42
C ASN A 7 -9.08 -8.74 -11.69
N LYS A 8 -10.30 -8.23 -11.56
CA LYS A 8 -11.43 -8.93 -10.92
C LYS A 8 -11.74 -10.30 -11.52
N ALA A 9 -11.60 -10.47 -12.84
CA ALA A 9 -11.89 -11.75 -13.50
C ALA A 9 -10.85 -12.83 -13.18
N SER A 10 -9.66 -12.44 -12.74
CA SER A 10 -8.58 -13.39 -12.41
C SER A 10 -8.68 -13.98 -11.00
N THR A 11 -9.47 -13.37 -10.10
CA THR A 11 -9.52 -13.78 -8.67
C THR A 11 -9.85 -15.27 -8.46
N PRO A 12 -10.78 -15.91 -9.20
CA PRO A 12 -11.04 -17.35 -9.08
C PRO A 12 -9.89 -18.24 -9.57
N LEU A 13 -8.99 -17.70 -10.41
CA LEU A 13 -7.86 -18.42 -11.00
C LEU A 13 -6.60 -18.37 -10.10
N VAL A 14 -6.61 -17.52 -9.07
CA VAL A 14 -5.52 -17.42 -8.11
C VAL A 14 -5.60 -18.60 -7.13
N SER A 15 -4.44 -19.21 -6.83
CA SER A 15 -4.32 -20.27 -5.81
C SER A 15 -5.11 -19.95 -4.54
N GLU A 16 -5.82 -20.94 -3.99
CA GLU A 16 -6.64 -20.79 -2.77
C GLU A 16 -5.83 -20.26 -1.58
N THR A 17 -4.60 -20.73 -1.44
CA THR A 17 -3.67 -20.29 -0.38
C THR A 17 -3.31 -18.81 -0.48
N ILE A 18 -3.49 -18.19 -1.65
CA ILE A 18 -3.23 -16.77 -1.91
C ILE A 18 -4.53 -15.97 -1.85
N ARG A 19 -5.59 -16.40 -2.55
CA ARG A 19 -6.87 -15.64 -2.59
C ARG A 19 -7.61 -15.59 -1.26
N ASN A 20 -7.36 -16.55 -0.36
CA ASN A 20 -7.94 -16.59 0.98
C ASN A 20 -7.01 -15.99 2.06
N ASN A 21 -5.83 -15.49 1.69
CA ASN A 21 -4.91 -14.88 2.65
C ASN A 21 -5.32 -13.41 2.92
N PRO A 22 -5.72 -13.06 4.16
CA PRO A 22 -6.22 -11.71 4.49
C PRO A 22 -5.15 -10.62 4.43
N ALA A 23 -3.86 -10.96 4.42
CA ALA A 23 -2.79 -9.98 4.20
C ALA A 23 -2.63 -9.61 2.72
N ILE A 24 -3.18 -10.42 1.80
CA ILE A 24 -3.12 -10.22 0.34
C ILE A 24 -4.46 -9.75 -0.19
N TYR A 25 -5.55 -10.39 0.22
CA TYR A 25 -6.95 -10.00 -0.03
C TYR A 25 -7.63 -9.65 1.29
N PRO A 26 -7.46 -8.42 1.80
CA PRO A 26 -8.05 -8.03 3.07
C PRO A 26 -9.58 -8.08 3.07
N PRO A 27 -10.20 -8.37 4.22
CA PRO A 27 -11.64 -8.20 4.39
C PRO A 27 -12.02 -6.70 4.44
N ALA A 28 -13.32 -6.42 4.30
CA ALA A 28 -13.83 -5.05 4.16
C ALA A 28 -13.53 -4.13 5.36
N ASP A 29 -13.55 -4.67 6.58
CA ASP A 29 -13.25 -3.94 7.82
C ASP A 29 -11.76 -3.56 7.93
N VAL A 30 -10.86 -4.36 7.36
CA VAL A 30 -9.44 -4.05 7.23
C VAL A 30 -9.24 -3.01 6.13
N PHE A 31 -9.88 -3.20 4.96
CA PHE A 31 -9.83 -2.23 3.85
C PHE A 31 -10.30 -0.84 4.28
N ALA A 32 -11.34 -0.74 5.11
CA ALA A 32 -11.88 0.53 5.60
C ALA A 32 -10.90 1.36 6.43
N LYS A 33 -9.84 0.74 6.97
CA LYS A 33 -8.80 1.40 7.76
C LYS A 33 -7.60 1.84 6.92
N LEU A 34 -7.53 1.43 5.65
CA LEU A 34 -6.45 1.80 4.75
C LEU A 34 -6.67 3.22 4.21
N PHE A 35 -5.58 3.89 3.86
CA PHE A 35 -5.61 5.22 3.26
C PHE A 35 -4.77 5.25 1.98
N THR A 36 -5.24 6.00 0.99
CA THR A 36 -4.49 6.30 -0.22
C THR A 36 -3.75 7.62 -0.04
N LEU A 37 -2.52 7.69 -0.54
CA LEU A 37 -1.79 8.95 -0.56
C LEU A 37 -2.46 9.95 -1.50
N LYS A 38 -2.37 11.24 -1.14
CA LYS A 38 -2.79 12.36 -1.98
C LYS A 38 -1.57 13.09 -2.51
N VAL A 39 -1.70 13.69 -3.69
CA VAL A 39 -0.72 14.66 -4.20
C VAL A 39 -0.59 15.80 -3.19
N GLN A 40 0.64 16.23 -2.95
CA GLN A 40 0.95 17.29 -2.00
C GLN A 40 1.44 18.54 -2.73
N ASP A 41 1.32 19.70 -2.10
CA ASP A 41 1.91 20.93 -2.60
C ASP A 41 3.46 20.83 -2.60
N PRO A 42 4.17 21.44 -3.57
CA PRO A 42 5.63 21.47 -3.61
C PRO A 42 6.32 21.92 -2.30
N LYS A 43 5.68 22.72 -1.45
CA LYS A 43 6.18 23.12 -0.13
C LYS A 43 6.22 21.93 0.82
N ILE A 44 5.16 21.11 0.85
CA ILE A 44 5.07 19.92 1.70
C ILE A 44 6.05 18.84 1.21
N ASP A 45 6.17 18.65 -0.10
CA ASP A 45 7.12 17.72 -0.69
C ASP A 45 8.58 18.05 -0.32
N ARG A 46 8.92 19.35 -0.31
CA ARG A 46 10.25 19.82 0.13
C ARG A 46 10.52 19.50 1.59
N VAL A 47 9.55 19.76 2.47
CA VAL A 47 9.67 19.44 3.90
C VAL A 47 9.83 17.92 4.10
N ARG A 48 8.98 17.11 3.48
CA ARG A 48 9.02 15.64 3.56
C ARG A 48 10.37 15.09 3.09
N THR A 49 10.86 15.57 1.95
CA THR A 49 12.15 15.12 1.38
C THR A 49 13.32 15.47 2.30
N ARG A 50 13.38 16.70 2.82
CA ARG A 50 14.44 17.12 3.76
C ARG A 50 14.41 16.32 5.05
N ALA A 51 13.22 16.14 5.65
CA ALA A 51 13.04 15.34 6.84
C ALA A 51 13.52 13.89 6.62
N TRP A 52 13.19 13.30 5.47
CA TRP A 52 13.61 11.95 5.15
C TRP A 52 15.12 11.81 4.93
N THR A 53 15.77 12.77 4.27
CA THR A 53 17.25 12.79 4.16
C THR A 53 17.90 12.89 5.53
N LYS A 54 17.35 13.71 6.43
CA LYS A 54 17.79 13.82 7.82
C LYS A 54 17.70 12.46 8.54
N VAL A 55 16.52 11.84 8.54
CA VAL A 55 16.30 10.48 9.11
C VAL A 55 17.30 9.45 8.56
N LYS A 56 17.46 9.38 7.23
CA LYS A 56 18.35 8.39 6.60
C LYS A 56 19.83 8.61 6.89
N SER A 57 20.24 9.86 7.12
CA SER A 57 21.65 10.21 7.40
C SER A 57 22.03 10.09 8.88
N GLY A 58 21.08 9.73 9.75
CA GLY A 58 21.31 9.58 11.19
C GLY A 58 21.58 10.90 11.92
N LYS A 59 21.19 12.04 11.32
CA LYS A 59 21.29 13.38 11.91
C LYS A 59 19.93 13.93 12.30
#